data_AF-A0A1A2G5F5-F1
#
_entry.id   AF-A0A1A2G5F5-F1
#
_cell.length_a   1.000
_cell.length_b   1.000
_cell.length_c   1.000
_cell.angle_alpha   90.00
_cell.angle_beta   90.00
_cell.angle_gamma   90.00
#
_symmetry.space_group_name_H-M   'P 1'
#
loop_
_entity.id
_entity.type
_entity.pdbx_description
1 polymer ?
#
loop_
_entity_poly.entity_id
_entity_poly.type
_entity_poly.pdbx_seq_one_letter_code
_entity_poly.pdbx_strand_id
1 'polypeptide(L)'
;MKNHKESITAALGAAAAAAAPAMLFVGVGTAHAQGTIWNTADYLGTTVFVASDGQTYGQCTYNAFPMVGPGIPPGPRNFILEPNGPPAQLWFPGVKLNTTWQVTVHCDNGPDITTDTVY
;
A
#
# COMPACT_ATOMS: atom_id res chain seq x y z
N MET A 1 -27.85 30.89 -51.46
CA MET A 1 -28.60 30.26 -50.35
C MET A 1 -27.88 29.00 -49.93
N LYS A 2 -27.31 28.99 -48.72
CA LYS A 2 -26.85 27.81 -47.96
C LYS A 2 -26.53 28.29 -46.53
N ASN A 3 -27.58 28.45 -45.70
CA ASN A 3 -27.43 28.74 -44.28
C ASN A 3 -27.30 27.40 -43.53
N HIS A 4 -26.16 27.18 -42.91
CA HIS A 4 -25.87 26.00 -42.10
C HIS A 4 -26.48 26.14 -40.70
N LYS A 5 -27.02 25.02 -40.21
CA LYS A 5 -27.78 24.83 -38.97
C LYS A 5 -27.01 25.23 -37.71
N GLU A 6 -27.68 25.97 -36.84
CA GLU A 6 -27.27 26.15 -35.45
C GLU A 6 -27.49 24.87 -34.65
N SER A 7 -26.50 24.48 -33.85
CA SER A 7 -26.61 23.37 -32.89
C SER A 7 -26.36 23.95 -31.50
N ILE A 8 -27.45 24.18 -30.76
CA ILE A 8 -27.40 24.55 -29.34
C ILE A 8 -27.38 23.24 -28.57
N THR A 9 -26.23 22.90 -28.00
CA THR A 9 -26.13 21.84 -26.98
C THR A 9 -25.71 22.50 -25.67
N ALA A 10 -26.68 22.61 -24.77
CA ALA A 10 -26.52 23.19 -23.46
C ALA A 10 -25.61 22.32 -22.58
N ALA A 11 -24.61 22.96 -21.99
CA ALA A 11 -23.79 22.44 -20.91
C ALA A 11 -24.55 22.55 -19.58
N LEU A 12 -24.57 21.47 -18.80
CA LEU A 12 -24.79 21.40 -17.35
C LEU A 12 -24.26 20.00 -16.95
N GLY A 13 -23.18 19.81 -16.20
CA GLY A 13 -22.70 20.56 -15.06
C GLY A 13 -23.09 19.84 -13.77
N ALA A 14 -22.36 18.78 -13.39
CA ALA A 14 -22.27 18.29 -12.03
C ALA A 14 -21.07 17.34 -11.90
N ALA A 15 -19.93 17.93 -11.56
CA ALA A 15 -18.76 17.20 -11.11
C ALA A 15 -19.08 16.50 -9.78
N ALA A 16 -19.20 15.18 -9.80
CA ALA A 16 -18.85 14.38 -8.64
C ALA A 16 -17.33 14.17 -8.73
N ALA A 17 -16.58 15.14 -8.21
CA ALA A 17 -15.19 14.90 -7.87
C ALA A 17 -15.20 13.81 -6.79
N ALA A 18 -15.05 12.56 -7.23
CA ALA A 18 -14.65 11.49 -6.35
C ALA A 18 -13.34 11.96 -5.72
N ALA A 19 -13.39 12.32 -4.44
CA ALA A 19 -12.20 12.43 -3.61
C ALA A 19 -11.66 11.01 -3.46
N ALA A 20 -11.06 10.48 -4.51
CA ALA A 20 -10.14 9.38 -4.41
C ALA A 20 -8.96 9.94 -3.61
N PRO A 21 -8.64 9.39 -2.42
CA PRO A 21 -7.40 9.75 -1.76
C PRO A 21 -6.29 9.55 -2.79
N ALA A 22 -5.52 10.61 -3.03
CA ALA A 22 -4.36 10.56 -3.88
C ALA A 22 -3.44 9.49 -3.27
N MET A 23 -3.43 8.30 -3.88
CA MET A 23 -2.45 7.28 -3.58
C MET A 23 -1.11 7.84 -4.06
N LEU A 24 -0.42 8.57 -3.18
CA LEU A 24 0.97 8.97 -3.33
C LEU A 24 1.79 7.69 -3.29
N PHE A 25 1.91 7.03 -4.44
CA PHE A 25 2.87 5.95 -4.66
C PHE A 25 4.27 6.56 -4.67
N VAL A 26 4.83 6.83 -3.49
CA VAL A 26 6.25 7.14 -3.32
C VAL A 26 6.91 5.99 -2.57
N GLY A 27 6.89 4.82 -3.21
CA GLY A 27 7.62 3.63 -2.78
C GLY A 27 8.52 3.18 -3.93
N VAL A 28 9.70 3.77 -4.04
CA VAL A 28 10.79 3.22 -4.87
C VAL A 28 11.44 2.07 -4.11
N GLY A 29 10.72 0.94 -4.03
CA GLY A 29 11.28 -0.33 -3.58
C GLY A 29 11.97 -1.01 -4.76
N THR A 30 13.26 -1.31 -4.64
CA THR A 30 14.00 -2.08 -5.65
C THR A 30 13.34 -3.44 -5.87
N ALA A 31 12.81 -3.65 -7.08
CA ALA A 31 12.18 -4.88 -7.49
C ALA A 31 13.20 -6.04 -7.53
N HIS A 32 13.31 -6.77 -6.44
CA HIS A 32 13.70 -8.18 -6.46
C HIS A 32 12.40 -8.99 -6.51
N ALA A 33 12.38 -10.11 -7.22
CA ALA A 33 11.21 -10.96 -7.44
C ALA A 33 10.78 -11.72 -6.17
N GLN A 34 10.63 -10.99 -5.07
CA GLN A 34 10.11 -11.38 -3.78
C GLN A 34 8.72 -10.72 -3.64
N GLY A 35 7.83 -11.28 -2.81
CA GLY A 35 6.46 -10.75 -2.65
C GLY A 35 6.38 -9.23 -2.45
N THR A 36 5.21 -8.66 -2.72
CA THR A 36 5.04 -7.21 -2.75
C THR A 36 4.47 -6.70 -1.43
N ILE A 37 5.07 -5.65 -0.87
CA ILE A 37 4.56 -4.93 0.30
C ILE A 37 4.24 -3.49 -0.10
N TRP A 38 3.05 -3.01 0.25
CA TRP A 38 2.64 -1.62 0.11
C TRP A 38 1.76 -1.19 1.26
N ASN A 39 1.51 0.11 1.39
CA ASN A 39 0.71 0.64 2.49
C ASN A 39 -0.17 1.81 2.07
N THR A 40 -1.19 2.06 2.87
CA THR A 40 -1.96 3.30 2.90
C THR A 40 -1.93 3.83 4.32
N ALA A 41 -1.73 5.14 4.47
CA ALA A 41 -1.71 5.79 5.77
C ALA A 41 -2.78 6.89 5.82
N ASP A 42 -3.38 7.04 7.00
CA ASP A 42 -4.40 8.05 7.31
C ASP A 42 -4.16 8.58 8.73
N TYR A 43 -4.90 9.61 9.16
CA TYR A 43 -4.76 10.20 10.49
C TYR A 43 -4.98 9.20 11.64
N LEU A 44 -5.68 8.08 11.38
CA LEU A 44 -5.90 7.01 12.36
C LEU A 44 -4.75 5.99 12.44
N GLY A 45 -3.94 5.86 11.40
CA GLY A 45 -2.86 4.89 11.34
C GLY A 45 -2.58 4.36 9.93
N THR A 46 -1.85 3.26 9.86
CA THR A 46 -1.34 2.69 8.62
C THR A 46 -1.92 1.30 8.40
N THR A 47 -2.40 1.07 7.18
CA THR A 47 -2.75 -0.25 6.67
C THR A 47 -1.63 -0.72 5.76
N VAL A 48 -1.06 -1.88 6.06
CA VAL A 48 -0.04 -2.55 5.24
C VAL A 48 -0.67 -3.73 4.53
N PHE A 49 -0.31 -3.90 3.27
CA PHE A 49 -0.73 -4.98 2.41
C PHE A 49 0.50 -5.80 2.03
N VAL A 50 0.39 -7.12 2.15
CA VAL A 50 1.44 -8.06 1.78
C VAL A 50 0.87 -9.06 0.78
N ALA A 51 1.42 -9.10 -0.42
CA ALA A 51 1.09 -10.09 -1.44
C ALA A 51 2.22 -11.08 -1.63
N SER A 52 1.85 -12.35 -1.76
CA SER A 52 2.77 -13.42 -2.13
C SER A 52 3.18 -13.31 -3.60
N ASP A 53 4.40 -13.74 -3.90
CA ASP A 53 4.96 -13.98 -5.24
C ASP A 53 4.68 -15.41 -5.77
N GLY A 54 3.94 -16.21 -5.01
CA GLY A 54 3.69 -17.62 -5.25
C GLY A 54 4.71 -18.54 -4.57
N GLN A 55 5.83 -18.01 -4.07
CA GLN A 55 6.89 -18.77 -3.39
C GLN A 55 6.85 -18.56 -1.88
N THR A 56 6.46 -17.35 -1.44
CA THR A 56 6.45 -16.94 -0.03
C THR A 56 5.04 -17.04 0.55
N TYR A 57 4.79 -18.04 1.40
CA TYR A 57 3.45 -18.33 1.93
C TYR A 57 3.48 -19.11 3.26
N GLY A 58 2.32 -19.22 3.91
CA GLY A 58 2.14 -19.97 5.17
C GLY A 58 1.90 -19.03 6.36
N GLN A 59 2.36 -19.43 7.55
CA GLN A 59 2.39 -18.51 8.68
C GLN A 59 3.51 -17.51 8.45
N CYS A 60 3.18 -16.24 8.57
CA CYS A 60 4.11 -15.14 8.34
C CYS A 60 4.14 -14.20 9.53
N THR A 61 5.32 -13.65 9.81
CA THR A 61 5.55 -12.62 10.81
C THR A 61 6.04 -11.35 10.11
N TYR A 62 5.29 -10.28 10.29
CA TYR A 62 5.63 -8.93 9.90
C TYR A 62 6.42 -8.23 10.99
N ASN A 63 7.56 -7.63 10.63
CA ASN A 63 8.34 -6.74 11.48
C ASN A 63 8.59 -5.42 10.75
N ALA A 64 8.58 -4.30 11.50
CA ALA A 64 9.00 -3.01 10.96
C ALA A 64 9.88 -2.25 11.96
N PHE A 65 11.00 -1.74 11.48
CA PHE A 65 11.97 -0.98 12.27
C PHE A 65 12.16 0.43 11.67
N PRO A 66 12.20 1.48 12.50
CA PRO A 66 12.36 2.83 11.99
C PRO A 66 13.82 3.03 11.58
N MET A 67 14.06 3.38 10.32
CA MET A 67 15.38 3.75 9.83
C MET A 67 15.64 5.25 10.02
N VAL A 68 14.63 6.08 9.76
CA VAL A 68 14.72 7.54 9.83
C VAL A 68 13.44 8.10 10.44
N GLY A 69 13.58 8.87 11.52
CA GLY A 69 12.48 9.58 12.19
C GLY A 69 12.17 9.09 13.61
N PRO A 70 11.32 9.80 14.37
CA PRO A 70 11.02 9.51 15.78
C PRO A 70 9.92 8.46 15.94
N GLY A 71 9.86 7.47 15.04
CA GLY A 71 8.82 6.43 15.01
C GLY A 71 9.04 5.39 16.11
N ILE A 72 7.94 4.93 16.72
CA ILE A 72 7.97 3.78 17.64
C ILE A 72 7.60 2.54 16.83
N PRO A 73 8.44 1.48 16.81
CA PRO A 73 8.17 0.28 16.04
C PRO A 73 6.80 -0.31 16.35
N PRO A 74 5.95 -0.57 15.34
CA PRO A 74 4.83 -1.44 15.57
C PRO A 74 5.38 -2.82 15.93
N GLY A 75 4.87 -3.42 17.01
CA GLY A 75 5.28 -4.77 17.40
C GLY A 75 5.02 -5.80 16.28
N PRO A 76 5.67 -6.97 16.36
CA PRO A 76 5.51 -8.02 15.36
C PRO A 76 4.04 -8.43 15.18
N ARG A 77 3.65 -8.73 13.95
CA ARG A 77 2.29 -9.21 13.64
C ARG A 77 2.33 -10.52 12.88
N ASN A 78 1.60 -11.50 13.37
CA ASN A 78 1.45 -12.78 12.70
C ASN A 78 0.19 -12.80 11.83
N PHE A 79 0.30 -13.40 10.66
CA PHE A 79 -0.80 -13.54 9.70
C PHE A 79 -0.58 -14.75 8.79
N ILE A 80 -1.62 -15.15 8.06
CA ILE A 80 -1.52 -16.18 7.02
C ILE A 80 -1.38 -15.50 5.67
N LEU A 81 -0.39 -15.92 4.89
CA LEU A 81 -0.24 -15.51 3.51
C LEU A 81 -0.52 -16.71 2.58
N GLU A 82 -1.49 -16.54 1.68
CA GLU A 82 -1.81 -17.55 0.67
C GLU A 82 -0.94 -17.35 -0.57
N PRO A 83 -0.42 -18.43 -1.20
CA PRO A 83 0.56 -18.32 -2.28
C PRO A 83 0.04 -17.54 -3.51
N ASN A 84 -1.24 -17.70 -3.85
CA ASN A 84 -1.90 -17.00 -4.96
C ASN A 84 -3.23 -16.37 -4.52
N GLY A 85 -3.31 -15.98 -3.24
CA GLY A 85 -4.51 -15.41 -2.64
C GLY A 85 -4.55 -13.88 -2.66
N PRO A 86 -5.61 -13.28 -2.11
CA PRO A 86 -5.65 -11.84 -1.91
C PRO A 86 -4.52 -11.37 -0.97
N PRO A 87 -4.08 -10.10 -1.07
CA PRO A 87 -3.06 -9.57 -0.17
C PRO A 87 -3.55 -9.62 1.28
N ALA A 88 -2.67 -10.03 2.20
CA ALA A 88 -2.93 -9.95 3.62
C ALA A 88 -2.93 -8.48 4.07
N GLN A 89 -3.90 -8.09 4.90
CA GLN A 89 -4.07 -6.72 5.38
C GLN A 89 -3.74 -6.64 6.87
N LEU A 90 -2.79 -5.77 7.22
CA LEU A 90 -2.33 -5.53 8.58
C LEU A 90 -2.57 -4.06 8.95
N TRP A 91 -3.39 -3.81 9.96
CA TRP A 91 -3.66 -2.46 10.44
C TRP A 91 -2.84 -2.13 11.70
N PHE A 92 -2.20 -0.96 11.71
CA PHE A 92 -1.36 -0.45 12.78
C PHE A 92 -1.82 0.95 13.22
N PRO A 93 -2.26 1.14 14.47
CA PRO A 93 -2.70 2.44 14.96
C PRO A 93 -1.52 3.40 15.17
N GLY A 94 -1.71 4.68 14.88
CA GLY A 94 -0.82 5.75 15.33
C GLY A 94 0.62 5.71 14.80
N VAL A 95 0.86 4.97 13.72
CA VAL A 95 2.16 4.96 13.04
C VAL A 95 2.44 6.36 12.50
N LYS A 96 3.58 6.94 12.89
CA LYS A 96 3.91 8.33 12.54
C LYS A 96 4.19 8.44 11.04
N LEU A 97 3.43 9.34 10.41
CA LEU A 97 3.69 9.80 9.06
C LEU A 97 5.10 10.45 8.96
N ASN A 98 5.69 10.40 7.77
CA ASN A 98 7.04 10.83 7.41
C ASN A 98 8.17 10.10 8.15
N THR A 99 7.95 8.84 8.54
CA THR A 99 9.00 7.98 9.07
C THR A 99 9.32 6.92 8.03
N THR A 100 10.60 6.69 7.76
CA THR A 100 11.06 5.59 6.89
C THR A 100 11.22 4.33 7.73
N TRP A 101 10.61 3.25 7.29
CA TRP A 101 10.57 1.96 7.97
C TRP A 101 11.19 0.89 7.09
N GLN A 102 12.12 0.14 7.66
CA GLN A 102 12.53 -1.13 7.10
C GLN A 102 11.53 -2.19 7.55
N VAL A 103 10.86 -2.78 6.58
CA VAL A 103 9.85 -3.81 6.78
C VAL A 103 10.43 -5.15 6.34
N THR A 104 10.26 -6.16 7.18
CA THR A 104 10.61 -7.55 6.87
C THR A 104 9.42 -8.44 7.16
N VAL A 105 9.04 -9.26 6.18
CA VAL A 105 8.08 -10.35 6.34
C VAL A 105 8.84 -11.66 6.19
N HIS A 106 8.82 -12.45 7.26
CA HIS A 106 9.30 -13.82 7.25
C HIS A 106 8.10 -14.75 7.19
N CYS A 107 8.16 -15.80 6.37
CA CYS A 107 7.13 -16.84 6.30
C CYS A 107 7.76 -18.22 6.46
N ASP A 108 6.97 -19.21 6.88
CA ASP A 108 7.43 -20.60 6.97
C ASP A 108 8.00 -21.15 5.64
N ASN A 109 7.48 -20.65 4.52
CA ASN A 109 7.89 -21.05 3.17
C ASN A 109 8.35 -19.83 2.38
N GLY A 110 9.38 -20.04 1.55
CA GLY A 110 9.93 -19.03 0.65
C GLY A 110 10.99 -18.13 1.30
N PRO A 111 11.57 -17.20 0.52
CA PRO A 111 12.51 -16.22 1.02
C PRO A 111 11.80 -15.10 1.81
N ASP A 112 12.54 -14.42 2.67
CA ASP A 112 12.04 -13.22 3.35
C ASP A 112 11.73 -12.12 2.34
N ILE A 113 10.66 -11.37 2.58
CA ILE A 113 10.32 -10.17 1.82
C ILE A 113 10.80 -8.99 2.64
N THR A 114 11.71 -8.18 2.10
CA THR A 114 12.17 -6.95 2.77
C THR A 114 11.96 -5.76 1.86
N THR A 115 11.43 -4.66 2.42
CA THR A 115 11.26 -3.39 1.70
C THR A 115 11.45 -2.22 2.65
N ASP A 116 11.86 -1.09 2.10
CA ASP A 116 11.85 0.18 2.82
C ASP A 116 10.61 0.96 2.38
N THR A 117 9.78 1.35 3.35
CA THR A 117 8.58 2.13 3.07
C THR A 117 8.49 3.36 3.93
N VAL A 118 7.84 4.40 3.41
CA VAL A 118 7.53 5.62 4.14
C VAL A 118 6.04 5.61 4.44
N TYR A 119 5.69 5.77 5.71
CA TYR A 119 4.31 5.99 6.13
C TYR A 119 4.01 7.48 6.18
#